data_AF-A0A2X0PCZ9-F1
#
_entry.id   AF-A0A2X0PCZ9-F1
#
_cell.length_a   1.000
_cell.length_b   1.000
_cell.length_c   1.000
_cell.angle_alpha   90.00
_cell.angle_beta   90.00
_cell.angle_gamma   90.00
#
_symmetry.space_group_name_H-M   'P 1'
#
loop_
_entity.id
_entity.type
_entity.pdbx_description
1 polymer ?
#
loop_
_entity_poly.entity_id
_entity_poly.type
_entity_poly.pdbx_seq_one_letter_code
_entity_poly.pdbx_strand_id
1 'polypeptide(L)'
;MSNEDTLSACLDLARRLPPHRIEHNLGLLCDILPDLADDILSSVDQPLKVHVDKESKQYLVSYSHVTRWSDRAADGSCPTCRRSPWTNAYDPPLADGTTPSPKLRQLEITMNDSFDVYRDLYYEGGVSSVYLWDVDGGFAGVVLLQKSNGMSSSSASASSWDSVHVFEASERGRTAHYKLTSTVMLYISRTAKEAPEQSEFTLCGSMTRQNELEAPLDPASNQLGSHIVNLGRMIEDMEIKMRNLLQEVYFSSTWEETKDIVSSLRSTVGYGEQNKRMALQGELVGLLRGKNAAQAGSGLSV
;
A
#
# COMPACT_ATOMS: atom_id res chain seq x y z
N MET A 1 22.39 13.17 18.28
CA MET A 1 21.35 12.17 17.98
C MET A 1 22.04 11.01 17.32
N SER A 2 21.71 9.77 17.67
CA SER A 2 22.26 8.62 16.95
C SER A 2 21.73 8.61 15.51
N ASN A 3 22.41 7.90 14.60
CA ASN A 3 21.90 7.72 13.24
C ASN A 3 20.53 7.00 13.25
N GLU A 4 20.29 6.09 14.21
CA GLU A 4 19.00 5.42 14.42
C GLU A 4 17.88 6.40 14.82
N ASP A 5 18.15 7.34 15.73
CA ASP A 5 17.18 8.37 16.12
C ASP A 5 16.79 9.24 14.93
N THR A 6 17.78 9.55 14.09
CA THR A 6 17.60 10.39 12.90
C THR A 6 16.79 9.67 11.83
N LEU A 7 17.08 8.39 11.58
CA LEU A 7 16.29 7.54 10.68
C LEU A 7 14.84 7.42 11.16
N SER A 8 14.63 7.13 12.45
CA SER A 8 13.29 7.05 13.05
C SER A 8 12.50 8.35 12.88
N ALA A 9 13.14 9.51 13.08
CA ALA A 9 12.53 10.81 12.85
C ALA A 9 12.18 11.05 11.37
N CYS A 10 13.03 10.61 10.44
CA CYS A 10 12.76 10.69 9.00
C CYS A 10 11.55 9.84 8.60
N LEU A 11 11.46 8.62 9.13
CA LEU A 11 10.31 7.73 8.90
C LEU A 11 9.03 8.29 9.52
N ASP A 12 9.11 8.96 10.68
CA ASP A 12 7.97 9.66 11.27
C ASP A 12 7.52 10.86 10.45
N LEU A 13 8.47 11.60 9.90
CA LEU A 13 8.18 12.72 9.00
C LEU A 13 7.52 12.24 7.70
N ALA A 14 8.03 11.17 7.08
CA ALA A 14 7.44 10.57 5.89
C ALA A 14 5.98 10.11 6.10
N ARG A 15 5.65 9.63 7.31
CA ARG A 15 4.28 9.25 7.71
C ARG A 15 3.33 10.44 7.91
N ARG A 16 3.84 11.66 8.10
CA ARG A 16 3.05 12.87 8.35
C ARG A 16 2.94 13.78 7.14
N LEU A 17 3.91 13.72 6.22
CA LEU A 17 3.89 14.54 5.02
C LEU A 17 2.80 14.08 4.07
N PRO A 18 2.28 14.97 3.21
CA PRO A 18 1.23 14.61 2.26
C PRO A 18 1.70 13.48 1.32
N PRO A 19 1.01 12.33 1.28
CA PRO A 19 1.47 11.15 0.55
C PRO A 19 1.49 11.35 -0.98
N HIS A 20 0.68 12.28 -1.52
CA HIS A 20 0.71 12.64 -2.94
C HIS A 20 2.04 13.27 -3.39
N ARG A 21 2.91 13.72 -2.47
CA ARG A 21 4.24 14.28 -2.77
C ARG A 21 5.37 13.40 -2.25
N ILE A 22 5.11 12.13 -1.95
CA ILE A 22 6.09 11.27 -1.29
C ILE A 22 7.42 11.19 -2.05
N GLU A 23 7.39 11.11 -3.39
CA GLU A 23 8.62 11.09 -4.21
C GLU A 23 9.45 12.36 -4.03
N HIS A 24 8.80 13.53 -4.05
CA HIS A 24 9.48 14.81 -3.87
C HIS A 24 10.03 14.96 -2.45
N ASN A 25 9.22 14.58 -1.46
CA ASN A 25 9.61 14.65 -0.05
C ASN A 25 10.81 13.75 0.25
N LEU A 26 10.83 12.52 -0.28
CA LEU A 26 11.94 11.60 -0.13
C LEU A 26 13.19 12.09 -0.86
N GLY A 27 13.05 12.69 -2.06
CA GLY A 27 14.15 13.34 -2.76
C GLY A 27 14.82 14.40 -1.90
N LEU A 28 14.02 15.30 -1.31
CA LEU A 28 14.53 16.33 -0.38
C LEU A 28 15.19 15.72 0.86
N LEU A 29 14.63 14.65 1.43
CA LEU A 29 15.24 13.98 2.59
C LEU A 29 16.58 13.34 2.25
N CYS A 30 16.70 12.74 1.06
CA CYS A 30 17.96 12.18 0.58
C CYS A 30 19.01 13.27 0.30
N ASP A 31 18.59 14.45 -0.16
CA ASP A 31 19.48 15.60 -0.36
C ASP A 31 20.00 16.18 0.97
N ILE A 32 19.17 16.17 2.02
CA ILE A 32 19.53 16.65 3.35
C ILE A 32 20.40 15.62 4.10
N LEU A 33 20.08 14.34 3.98
CA LEU A 33 20.73 13.23 4.69
C LEU A 33 21.22 12.17 3.70
N PRO A 34 22.29 12.46 2.93
CA PRO A 34 22.81 11.53 1.94
C PRO A 34 23.33 10.23 2.56
N ASP A 35 23.83 10.28 3.80
CA ASP A 35 24.37 9.12 4.51
C ASP A 35 23.29 8.09 4.89
N LEU A 36 22.03 8.54 5.03
CA LEU A 36 20.87 7.69 5.35
C LEU A 36 19.98 7.45 4.13
N ALA A 37 20.39 7.91 2.95
CA ALA A 37 19.55 7.85 1.75
C ALA A 37 19.12 6.41 1.44
N ASP A 38 20.06 5.46 1.45
CA ASP A 38 19.77 4.06 1.14
C ASP A 38 18.81 3.44 2.17
N ASP A 39 19.00 3.70 3.46
CA ASP A 39 18.13 3.22 4.54
C ASP A 39 16.72 3.82 4.48
N ILE A 40 16.61 5.12 4.16
CA ILE A 40 15.32 5.81 3.99
C ILE A 40 14.57 5.20 2.81
N LEU A 41 15.26 5.00 1.70
CA LEU A 41 14.69 4.55 0.45
C LEU A 41 14.33 3.06 0.45
N SER A 42 15.01 2.24 1.25
CA SER A 42 14.64 0.85 1.49
C SER A 42 13.47 0.70 2.46
N SER A 43 13.24 1.71 3.32
CA SER A 43 12.24 1.64 4.41
C SER A 43 10.91 2.31 4.08
N VAL A 44 10.87 3.22 3.10
CA VAL A 44 9.66 3.95 2.71
C VAL A 44 9.19 3.52 1.33
N ASP A 45 8.00 2.92 1.28
CA ASP A 45 7.34 2.55 0.03
C ASP A 45 6.97 3.78 -0.80
N GLN A 46 7.19 3.68 -2.11
CA GLN A 46 6.90 4.71 -3.11
C GLN A 46 5.94 4.16 -4.18
N PRO A 47 5.15 5.02 -4.83
CA PRO A 47 4.30 4.62 -5.95
C PRO A 47 5.09 3.85 -7.00
N LEU A 48 4.50 2.77 -7.51
CA LEU A 48 5.17 1.88 -8.44
C LEU A 48 5.30 2.53 -9.82
N LYS A 49 6.46 2.31 -10.46
CA LYS A 49 6.75 2.81 -11.79
C LYS A 49 6.66 1.69 -12.81
N VAL A 50 5.85 1.91 -13.84
CA VAL A 50 5.76 1.03 -15.00
C VAL A 50 6.94 1.30 -15.92
N HIS A 51 7.70 0.26 -16.21
CA HIS A 51 8.76 0.24 -17.21
C HIS A 51 8.40 -0.75 -18.32
N VAL A 52 9.06 -0.63 -19.46
CA VAL A 52 8.85 -1.49 -20.63
C VAL A 52 10.18 -2.12 -21.00
N ASP A 53 10.21 -3.45 -21.05
CA ASP A 53 11.38 -4.21 -21.46
C ASP A 53 11.61 -4.08 -22.98
N LYS A 54 12.78 -4.49 -23.46
CA LYS A 54 13.13 -4.57 -24.89
C LYS A 54 12.16 -5.44 -25.69
N GLU A 55 11.52 -6.41 -25.04
CA GLU A 55 10.46 -7.26 -25.63
C GLU A 55 9.06 -6.59 -25.60
N SER A 56 8.97 -5.30 -25.29
CA SER A 56 7.72 -4.54 -25.18
C SER A 56 6.75 -5.04 -24.09
N LYS A 57 7.26 -5.79 -23.10
CA LYS A 57 6.48 -6.21 -21.92
C LYS A 57 6.61 -5.21 -20.80
N GLN A 58 5.48 -4.86 -20.18
CA GLN A 58 5.46 -3.97 -19.02
C GLN A 58 5.94 -4.71 -17.77
N TYR A 59 6.65 -4.02 -16.90
CA TYR A 59 7.05 -4.51 -15.58
C TYR A 59 7.10 -3.37 -14.56
N LEU A 60 6.99 -3.70 -13.30
CA LEU A 60 7.00 -2.77 -12.17
C LEU A 60 8.34 -2.82 -11.46
N VAL A 61 8.78 -1.68 -10.94
CA VAL A 61 9.99 -1.63 -10.11
C VAL A 61 9.67 -0.88 -8.83
N SER A 62 10.02 -1.48 -7.69
CA SER A 62 10.08 -0.80 -6.39
C SER A 62 11.46 -0.18 -6.19
N TYR A 63 11.54 0.86 -5.37
CA TYR A 63 12.83 1.53 -5.10
C TYR A 63 13.87 0.59 -4.48
N SER A 64 13.44 -0.38 -3.66
CA SER A 64 14.31 -1.41 -3.07
C SER A 64 15.01 -2.32 -4.09
N HIS A 65 14.52 -2.37 -5.35
CA HIS A 65 15.06 -3.20 -6.43
C HIS A 65 15.85 -2.40 -7.47
N VAL A 66 16.14 -1.16 -7.15
CA VAL A 66 16.95 -0.27 -7.96
C VAL A 66 18.38 -0.32 -7.44
N THR A 67 19.28 -0.96 -8.19
CA THR A 67 20.71 -0.81 -7.92
C THR A 67 21.16 0.56 -8.41
N ARG A 68 21.65 1.37 -7.46
CA ARG A 68 22.33 2.62 -7.78
C ARG A 68 23.67 2.26 -8.44
N TRP A 69 23.83 2.56 -9.74
CA TRP A 69 25.16 2.54 -10.33
C TRP A 69 25.95 3.68 -9.68
N SER A 70 27.02 3.36 -8.96
CA SER A 70 27.88 4.35 -8.31
C SER A 70 28.78 5.05 -9.33
N ASP A 71 28.20 5.77 -10.27
CA ASP A 71 28.86 6.90 -10.92
C ASP A 71 27.84 8.04 -10.99
N ARG A 72 28.15 9.12 -10.26
CA ARG A 72 27.44 10.39 -10.35
C ARG A 72 27.49 10.84 -11.81
N ALA A 73 26.40 10.68 -12.55
CA ALA A 73 26.25 11.40 -13.80
C ALA A 73 26.36 12.90 -13.47
N ALA A 74 27.08 13.65 -14.31
CA ALA A 74 27.38 15.06 -14.10
C ALA A 74 26.11 15.96 -14.04
N ASP A 75 24.93 15.39 -14.30
CA ASP A 75 23.62 16.04 -14.24
C ASP A 75 22.81 15.73 -12.96
N GLY A 76 23.36 14.94 -12.03
CA GLY A 76 22.67 14.55 -10.79
C GLY A 76 21.60 13.47 -10.95
N SER A 77 21.38 12.95 -12.16
CA SER A 77 20.51 11.78 -12.39
C SER A 77 21.35 10.51 -12.29
N CYS A 78 21.27 9.79 -11.18
CA CYS A 78 21.87 8.46 -11.13
C CYS A 78 21.09 7.54 -12.11
N PRO A 79 21.73 6.93 -13.13
CA PRO A 79 21.07 5.93 -13.94
C PRO A 79 20.86 4.70 -13.06
N THR A 80 19.66 4.64 -12.53
CA THR A 80 19.15 3.56 -11.72
C THR A 80 19.00 2.34 -12.61
N CYS A 81 19.85 1.32 -12.42
CA CYS A 81 19.78 0.09 -13.20
C CYS A 81 18.60 -0.76 -12.70
N ARG A 82 17.82 -1.30 -13.62
CA ARG A 82 16.61 -2.08 -13.30
C ARG A 82 16.65 -3.42 -14.00
N ARG A 83 16.39 -4.50 -13.27
CA ARG A 83 16.28 -5.85 -13.85
C ARG A 83 14.87 -6.10 -14.35
N SER A 84 14.72 -6.56 -15.59
CA SER A 84 13.43 -7.05 -16.10
C SER A 84 13.15 -8.46 -15.57
N PRO A 85 11.94 -8.75 -15.07
CA PRO A 85 11.55 -10.10 -14.67
C PRO A 85 11.37 -11.03 -15.88
N TRP A 86 11.23 -10.48 -17.09
CA TRP A 86 11.03 -11.24 -18.32
C TRP A 86 12.36 -11.72 -18.91
N THR A 87 13.24 -10.78 -19.25
CA THR A 87 14.54 -11.06 -19.90
C THR A 87 15.67 -11.36 -18.92
N ASN A 88 15.47 -11.10 -17.62
CA ASN A 88 16.51 -11.14 -16.60
C ASN A 88 17.70 -10.18 -16.85
N ALA A 89 17.56 -9.25 -17.79
CA ALA A 89 18.59 -8.29 -18.15
C ALA A 89 18.38 -6.97 -17.40
N TYR A 90 19.49 -6.29 -17.10
CA TYR A 90 19.46 -4.94 -16.56
C TYR A 90 19.34 -3.90 -17.69
N ASP A 91 18.56 -2.86 -17.42
CA ASP A 91 18.48 -1.65 -18.25
C ASP A 91 18.68 -0.39 -17.39
N PRO A 92 19.74 0.41 -17.63
CA PRO A 92 20.86 0.16 -18.55
C PRO A 92 21.67 -1.11 -18.19
N PRO A 93 22.40 -1.73 -19.16
CA PRO A 93 23.16 -2.95 -18.92
C PRO A 93 24.17 -2.81 -17.78
N LEU A 94 24.11 -3.75 -16.83
CA LEU A 94 24.91 -3.77 -15.62
C LEU A 94 25.68 -5.10 -15.55
N ALA A 95 26.99 -5.05 -15.35
CA ALA A 95 27.85 -6.25 -15.33
C ALA A 95 27.87 -6.96 -13.96
N ASP A 96 27.66 -6.22 -12.88
CA ASP A 96 27.73 -6.62 -11.48
C ASP A 96 26.36 -6.58 -10.78
N GLY A 97 25.27 -6.68 -11.55
CA GLY A 97 23.92 -6.70 -11.02
C GLY A 97 23.58 -8.01 -10.29
N THR A 98 22.89 -7.90 -9.16
CA THR A 98 22.43 -9.05 -8.38
C THR A 98 21.38 -9.86 -9.15
N THR A 99 21.72 -11.10 -9.50
CA THR A 99 20.81 -12.05 -10.16
C THR A 99 20.51 -13.24 -9.27
N PRO A 100 19.26 -13.76 -9.27
CA PRO A 100 18.92 -14.94 -8.51
C PRO A 100 19.67 -16.19 -9.01
N SER A 101 19.88 -17.16 -8.14
CA SER A 101 20.42 -18.47 -8.50
C SER A 101 19.57 -19.17 -9.58
N PRO A 102 20.13 -20.08 -10.41
CA PRO A 102 19.38 -20.70 -11.52
C PRO A 102 18.09 -21.41 -11.08
N LYS A 103 18.09 -22.03 -9.89
CA LYS A 103 16.90 -22.67 -9.29
C LYS A 103 15.87 -21.61 -8.89
N LEU A 104 16.30 -20.52 -8.26
CA LEU A 104 15.43 -19.43 -7.84
C LEU A 104 14.87 -18.65 -9.03
N ARG A 105 15.63 -18.51 -10.13
CA ARG A 105 15.13 -17.91 -11.37
C ARG A 105 13.99 -18.71 -12.00
N GLN A 106 14.03 -20.04 -11.94
CA GLN A 106 12.91 -20.88 -12.40
C GLN A 106 11.65 -20.66 -11.54
N LEU A 107 11.83 -20.50 -10.22
CA LEU A 107 10.75 -20.12 -9.31
C LEU A 107 10.19 -18.74 -9.67
N GLU A 108 11.06 -17.77 -9.90
CA GLU A 108 10.69 -16.38 -10.24
C GLU A 108 9.87 -16.32 -11.53
N ILE A 109 10.23 -17.07 -12.58
CA ILE A 109 9.45 -17.15 -13.82
C ILE A 109 8.06 -17.73 -13.55
N THR A 110 8.00 -18.87 -12.85
CA THR A 110 6.73 -19.54 -12.54
C THR A 110 5.83 -18.69 -11.65
N MET A 111 6.42 -17.95 -10.70
CA MET A 111 5.70 -16.99 -9.87
C MET A 111 5.18 -15.80 -10.67
N ASN A 112 5.98 -15.23 -11.58
CA ASN A 112 5.51 -14.16 -12.47
C ASN A 112 4.27 -14.61 -13.26
N ASP A 113 4.31 -15.80 -13.86
CA ASP A 113 3.16 -16.34 -14.60
C ASP A 113 1.93 -16.55 -13.70
N SER A 114 2.14 -17.05 -12.47
CA SER A 114 1.05 -17.29 -11.51
C SER A 114 0.41 -15.99 -11.03
N PHE A 115 1.22 -14.96 -10.75
CA PHE A 115 0.73 -13.65 -10.31
C PHE A 115 0.17 -12.82 -11.47
N ASP A 116 0.54 -13.10 -12.72
CA ASP A 116 -0.13 -12.55 -13.91
C ASP A 116 -1.58 -13.02 -13.99
N VAL A 117 -1.84 -14.31 -13.74
CA VAL A 117 -3.19 -14.86 -13.63
C VAL A 117 -3.94 -14.29 -12.43
N TYR A 118 -3.28 -14.17 -11.27
CA TYR A 118 -3.86 -13.53 -10.08
C TYR A 118 -4.31 -12.10 -10.36
N ARG A 119 -3.45 -11.31 -11.01
CA ARG A 119 -3.76 -9.95 -11.46
C ARG A 119 -4.99 -9.97 -12.35
N ASP A 120 -5.03 -10.81 -13.37
CA ASP A 120 -6.17 -10.82 -14.29
C ASP A 120 -7.50 -11.17 -13.60
N LEU A 121 -7.47 -12.08 -12.63
CA LEU A 121 -8.66 -12.48 -11.87
C LEU A 121 -9.18 -11.40 -10.91
N TYR A 122 -8.29 -10.66 -10.24
CA TYR A 122 -8.67 -9.69 -9.19
C TYR A 122 -8.65 -8.23 -9.65
N TYR A 123 -7.77 -7.90 -10.58
CA TYR A 123 -7.55 -6.55 -11.08
C TYR A 123 -8.11 -6.34 -12.48
N GLU A 124 -8.46 -7.37 -13.25
CA GLU A 124 -9.01 -7.24 -14.62
C GLU A 124 -8.17 -6.26 -15.49
N GLY A 125 -6.84 -6.36 -15.38
CA GLY A 125 -5.88 -5.45 -16.01
C GLY A 125 -4.80 -4.96 -15.05
N GLY A 126 -4.05 -3.95 -15.46
CA GLY A 126 -2.89 -3.45 -14.71
C GLY A 126 -1.59 -4.17 -15.07
N VAL A 127 -0.57 -4.06 -14.22
CA VAL A 127 0.75 -4.67 -14.39
C VAL A 127 1.10 -5.43 -13.12
N SER A 128 1.81 -6.55 -13.28
CA SER A 128 2.32 -7.38 -12.19
C SER A 128 3.81 -7.65 -12.42
N SER A 129 4.60 -7.76 -11.36
CA SER A 129 5.99 -8.18 -11.45
C SER A 129 6.44 -8.84 -10.17
N VAL A 130 7.20 -9.93 -10.29
CA VAL A 130 7.77 -10.66 -9.16
C VAL A 130 9.29 -10.70 -9.29
N TYR A 131 9.97 -10.40 -8.19
CA TYR A 131 11.42 -10.50 -8.10
C TYR A 131 11.82 -11.31 -6.89
N LEU A 132 12.76 -12.24 -7.08
CA LEU A 132 13.31 -13.08 -6.02
C LEU A 132 14.83 -12.85 -5.91
N TRP A 133 15.35 -13.01 -4.69
CA TRP A 133 16.78 -13.00 -4.41
C TRP A 133 17.13 -14.01 -3.31
N ASP A 134 18.34 -14.55 -3.37
CA ASP A 134 18.83 -15.54 -2.42
C ASP A 134 19.16 -14.85 -1.07
N VAL A 135 18.79 -15.50 0.04
CA VAL A 135 19.16 -15.09 1.41
C VAL A 135 19.70 -16.28 2.18
N ASP A 136 20.41 -16.03 3.28
CA ASP A 136 20.95 -17.10 4.11
C ASP A 136 19.83 -17.95 4.72
N GLY A 137 19.76 -19.23 4.34
CA GLY A 137 18.73 -20.16 4.84
C GLY A 137 17.43 -20.18 4.05
N GLY A 138 17.36 -19.54 2.88
CA GLY A 138 16.21 -19.63 1.99
C GLY A 138 16.24 -18.61 0.85
N PHE A 139 15.12 -17.92 0.64
CA PHE A 139 15.01 -16.86 -0.35
C PHE A 139 14.05 -15.77 0.11
N ALA A 140 14.19 -14.58 -0.44
CA ALA A 140 13.24 -13.49 -0.25
C ALA A 140 12.74 -13.02 -1.62
N GLY A 141 11.64 -12.29 -1.60
CA GLY A 141 11.02 -11.83 -2.82
C GLY A 141 10.09 -10.65 -2.60
N VAL A 142 9.75 -10.01 -3.71
CA VAL A 142 8.72 -8.99 -3.76
C VAL A 142 7.73 -9.32 -4.88
N VAL A 143 6.44 -9.22 -4.57
CA VAL A 143 5.35 -9.23 -5.55
C VAL A 143 4.80 -7.81 -5.64
N LEU A 144 4.77 -7.29 -6.87
CA LEU A 144 4.29 -5.96 -7.19
C LEU A 144 3.05 -6.08 -8.05
N LEU A 145 1.98 -5.38 -7.68
CA LEU A 145 0.75 -5.29 -8.46
C LEU A 145 0.37 -3.81 -8.55
N GLN A 146 0.10 -3.33 -9.76
CA GLN A 146 -0.33 -1.96 -9.98
C GLN A 146 -1.52 -1.94 -10.92
N LYS A 147 -2.58 -1.27 -10.50
CA LYS A 147 -3.69 -0.88 -11.36
C LYS A 147 -3.88 0.61 -11.28
N SER A 148 -3.57 1.27 -12.40
CA SER A 148 -3.90 2.67 -12.60
C SER A 148 -4.99 2.78 -13.66
N ASN A 149 -6.04 3.54 -13.36
CA ASN A 149 -6.95 4.01 -14.39
C ASN A 149 -6.37 5.32 -14.87
N GLY A 150 -5.75 5.28 -16.04
CA GLY A 150 -5.16 6.46 -16.66
C GLY A 150 -6.18 7.59 -16.76
N MET A 151 -5.68 8.81 -16.57
CA MET A 151 -6.32 10.06 -16.96
C MET A 151 -6.60 10.02 -18.48
N SER A 152 -7.63 9.31 -18.91
CA SER A 152 -8.23 9.61 -20.21
C SER A 152 -8.66 11.07 -20.11
N SER A 153 -8.41 11.88 -21.13
CA SER A 153 -8.83 13.29 -21.18
C SER A 153 -10.34 13.50 -20.95
N SER A 154 -11.12 12.41 -20.88
CA SER A 154 -12.55 12.38 -20.55
C SER A 154 -12.90 12.02 -19.10
N SER A 155 -12.03 11.38 -18.32
CA SER A 155 -12.36 10.88 -16.97
C SER A 155 -12.08 11.93 -15.90
N ALA A 156 -13.14 12.40 -15.24
CA ALA A 156 -13.12 13.39 -14.14
C ALA A 156 -12.49 12.87 -12.83
N SER A 157 -11.81 11.72 -12.88
CA SER A 157 -11.23 11.04 -11.72
C SER A 157 -10.01 10.22 -12.12
N ALA A 158 -8.92 10.40 -11.39
CA ALA A 158 -7.72 9.58 -11.48
C ALA A 158 -7.67 8.63 -10.28
N SER A 159 -7.34 7.36 -10.49
CA SER A 159 -7.18 6.41 -9.39
C SER A 159 -6.01 5.47 -9.64
N SER A 160 -5.20 5.23 -8.61
CA SER A 160 -4.12 4.25 -8.60
C SER A 160 -4.24 3.35 -7.39
N TRP A 161 -4.03 2.07 -7.61
CA TRP A 161 -3.85 1.06 -6.58
C TRP A 161 -2.49 0.41 -6.80
N ASP A 162 -1.63 0.49 -5.80
CA ASP A 162 -0.31 -0.13 -5.80
C ASP A 162 -0.20 -1.09 -4.60
N SER A 163 0.04 -2.38 -4.86
CA SER A 163 0.32 -3.37 -3.83
C SER A 163 1.79 -3.81 -3.90
N VAL A 164 2.44 -3.82 -2.75
CA VAL A 164 3.83 -4.25 -2.56
C VAL A 164 3.85 -5.33 -1.48
N HIS A 165 4.24 -6.54 -1.86
CA HIS A 165 4.32 -7.69 -0.95
C HIS A 165 5.76 -8.17 -0.85
N VAL A 166 6.48 -7.72 0.17
CA VAL A 166 7.83 -8.19 0.47
C VAL A 166 7.73 -9.40 1.38
N PHE A 167 8.36 -10.51 1.00
CA PHE A 167 8.35 -11.73 1.80
C PHE A 167 9.74 -12.34 1.95
N GLU A 168 9.90 -13.08 3.03
CA GLU A 168 11.06 -13.90 3.33
C GLU A 168 10.59 -15.33 3.58
N ALA A 169 11.25 -16.31 2.97
CA ALA A 169 10.97 -17.73 3.12
C ALA A 169 12.22 -18.44 3.65
N SER A 170 12.14 -18.91 4.89
CA SER A 170 13.18 -19.71 5.55
C SER A 170 12.84 -21.20 5.47
N GLU A 171 13.65 -21.98 4.77
CA GLU A 171 13.42 -23.42 4.58
C GLU A 171 13.93 -24.23 5.79
N ARG A 172 13.06 -25.04 6.40
CA ARG A 172 13.36 -25.93 7.53
C ARG A 172 12.94 -27.37 7.22
N GLY A 173 13.71 -28.02 6.36
CA GLY A 173 13.48 -29.43 5.99
C GLY A 173 12.19 -29.63 5.20
N ARG A 174 11.10 -30.03 5.86
CA ARG A 174 9.77 -30.26 5.23
C ARG A 174 8.76 -29.15 5.50
N THR A 175 9.18 -28.08 6.16
CA THR A 175 8.37 -26.88 6.39
C THR A 175 9.16 -25.65 5.97
N ALA A 176 8.45 -24.56 5.71
CA ALA A 176 9.05 -23.25 5.54
C ALA A 176 8.33 -22.25 6.43
N HIS A 177 9.11 -21.36 7.04
CA HIS A 177 8.60 -20.19 7.75
C HIS A 177 8.60 -19.01 6.79
N TYR A 178 7.43 -18.41 6.63
CA TYR A 178 7.19 -17.27 5.74
C TYR A 178 6.90 -16.04 6.56
N LYS A 179 7.60 -14.95 6.27
CA LYS A 179 7.33 -13.63 6.82
C LYS A 179 6.92 -12.71 5.68
N LEU A 180 5.69 -12.20 5.72
CA LEU A 180 5.14 -11.32 4.69
C LEU A 180 4.90 -9.94 5.27
N THR A 181 5.48 -8.93 4.64
CA THR A 181 5.17 -7.51 4.84
C THR A 181 4.45 -7.01 3.59
N SER A 182 3.20 -6.62 3.74
CA SER A 182 2.37 -6.12 2.63
C SER A 182 2.05 -4.66 2.85
N THR A 183 2.28 -3.83 1.83
CA THR A 183 1.88 -2.44 1.78
C THR A 183 0.93 -2.24 0.61
N VAL A 184 -0.21 -1.61 0.86
CA VAL A 184 -1.12 -1.13 -0.18
C VAL A 184 -1.14 0.39 -0.15
N MET A 185 -0.94 1.01 -1.30
CA MET A 185 -1.07 2.44 -1.53
C MET A 185 -2.28 2.70 -2.41
N LEU A 186 -3.15 3.59 -1.95
CA LEU A 186 -4.35 4.01 -2.65
C LEU A 186 -4.25 5.51 -2.96
N TYR A 187 -4.49 5.84 -4.23
CA TYR A 187 -4.64 7.21 -4.70
C TYR A 187 -5.98 7.34 -5.42
N ILE A 188 -6.80 8.30 -5.03
CA ILE A 188 -8.04 8.67 -5.70
C ILE A 188 -8.08 10.20 -5.76
N SER A 189 -8.11 10.76 -6.97
CA SER A 189 -8.35 12.19 -7.19
C SER A 189 -9.60 12.35 -8.05
N ARG A 190 -10.43 13.34 -7.72
CA ARG A 190 -11.64 13.71 -8.47
C ARG A 190 -11.66 15.21 -8.71
N THR A 191 -11.85 15.59 -9.97
CA THR A 191 -12.04 16.98 -10.39
C THR A 191 -13.50 17.17 -10.80
N ALA A 192 -14.23 18.05 -10.13
CA ALA A 192 -15.62 18.35 -10.52
C ALA A 192 -15.65 19.15 -11.82
N LYS A 193 -16.34 18.64 -12.86
CA LYS A 193 -16.44 19.31 -14.17
C LYS A 193 -17.35 20.55 -14.19
N GLU A 194 -18.13 20.81 -13.13
CA GLU A 194 -19.22 21.80 -13.15
C GLU A 194 -19.03 23.02 -12.22
N ALA A 195 -17.87 23.18 -11.57
CA ALA A 195 -17.56 24.37 -10.78
C ALA A 195 -16.20 24.96 -11.18
N PRO A 196 -16.12 26.24 -11.57
CA PRO A 196 -14.84 26.87 -11.83
C PRO A 196 -14.09 27.04 -10.50
N GLU A 197 -12.91 26.42 -10.43
CA GLU A 197 -11.79 26.67 -9.49
C GLU A 197 -11.68 25.96 -8.12
N GLN A 198 -12.66 25.24 -7.54
CA GLN A 198 -12.50 24.87 -6.10
C GLN A 198 -13.05 23.54 -5.57
N SER A 199 -13.04 22.43 -6.34
CA SER A 199 -13.22 21.13 -5.69
C SER A 199 -12.45 19.99 -6.35
N GLU A 200 -11.12 20.08 -6.27
CA GLU A 200 -10.29 18.88 -6.35
C GLU A 200 -10.41 18.13 -5.01
N PHE A 201 -10.97 16.92 -5.05
CA PHE A 201 -10.97 16.01 -3.92
C PHE A 201 -9.90 14.96 -4.15
N THR A 202 -8.88 14.96 -3.30
CA THR A 202 -7.78 14.01 -3.38
C THR A 202 -7.70 13.22 -2.09
N LEU A 203 -7.92 11.91 -2.21
CA LEU A 203 -7.80 10.93 -1.15
C LEU A 203 -6.59 10.06 -1.42
N CYS A 204 -5.68 10.02 -0.45
CA CYS A 204 -4.43 9.29 -0.57
C CYS A 204 -4.10 8.61 0.74
N GLY A 205 -3.42 7.48 0.67
CA GLY A 205 -2.66 6.95 1.78
C GLY A 205 -2.24 5.53 1.56
N SER A 206 -1.63 4.97 2.60
CA SER A 206 -0.98 3.69 2.56
C SER A 206 -1.29 2.90 3.83
N MET A 207 -1.37 1.59 3.70
CA MET A 207 -1.53 0.68 4.82
C MET A 207 -0.50 -0.44 4.73
N THR A 208 0.29 -0.61 5.78
CA THR A 208 1.27 -1.69 5.89
C THR A 208 0.87 -2.68 6.98
N ARG A 209 0.94 -3.97 6.67
CA ARG A 209 0.64 -5.09 7.57
C ARG A 209 1.71 -6.15 7.46
N GLN A 210 1.95 -6.84 8.57
CA GLN A 210 2.87 -7.96 8.65
C GLN A 210 2.12 -9.22 9.10
N ASN A 211 2.53 -10.35 8.57
CA ASN A 211 2.03 -11.66 8.98
C ASN A 211 3.13 -12.71 8.83
N GLU A 212 3.09 -13.72 9.68
CA GLU A 212 4.01 -14.86 9.64
C GLU A 212 3.22 -16.16 9.58
N LEU A 213 3.72 -17.12 8.81
CA LEU A 213 3.08 -18.40 8.61
C LEU A 213 4.14 -19.50 8.51
N GLU A 214 3.98 -20.57 9.29
CA GLU A 214 4.68 -21.83 9.01
C GLU A 214 3.79 -22.73 8.17
N ALA A 215 4.28 -23.16 7.01
CA ALA A 215 3.53 -24.05 6.12
C ALA A 215 4.39 -25.23 5.64
N PRO A 216 3.77 -26.42 5.43
CA PRO A 216 4.47 -27.58 4.94
C PRO A 216 4.90 -27.42 3.48
N LEU A 217 6.02 -28.05 3.14
CA LEU A 217 6.51 -28.24 1.78
C LEU A 217 6.20 -29.67 1.37
N ASP A 218 5.48 -29.84 0.27
CA ASP A 218 5.14 -31.15 -0.24
C ASP A 218 6.35 -31.73 -1.02
N PRO A 219 6.94 -32.85 -0.55
CA PRO A 219 8.04 -33.49 -1.26
C PRO A 219 7.63 -34.04 -2.65
N ALA A 220 6.33 -34.24 -2.91
CA ALA A 220 5.85 -34.71 -4.20
C ALA A 220 5.70 -33.58 -5.24
N SER A 221 5.52 -32.32 -4.82
CA SER A 221 5.27 -31.18 -5.73
C SER A 221 6.53 -30.33 -5.94
N ASN A 222 7.64 -30.91 -6.39
CA ASN A 222 8.90 -30.23 -6.76
C ASN A 222 9.47 -29.19 -5.76
N GLN A 223 8.96 -29.11 -4.51
CA GLN A 223 9.19 -28.06 -3.49
C GLN A 223 8.82 -26.62 -3.93
N LEU A 224 9.28 -26.21 -5.10
CA LEU A 224 9.00 -24.93 -5.79
C LEU A 224 7.51 -24.63 -5.88
N GLY A 225 6.69 -25.61 -6.28
CA GLY A 225 5.25 -25.42 -6.40
C GLY A 225 4.56 -25.17 -5.06
N SER A 226 5.05 -25.79 -3.98
CA SER A 226 4.50 -25.56 -2.63
C SER A 226 4.72 -24.12 -2.17
N HIS A 227 5.89 -23.53 -2.46
CA HIS A 227 6.16 -22.13 -2.12
C HIS A 227 5.19 -21.17 -2.81
N ILE A 228 4.92 -21.37 -4.11
CA ILE A 228 3.98 -20.54 -4.87
C ILE A 228 2.58 -20.60 -4.25
N VAL A 229 2.09 -21.80 -3.94
CA VAL A 229 0.75 -21.98 -3.36
C VAL A 229 0.66 -21.36 -1.96
N ASN A 230 1.67 -21.58 -1.11
CA ASN A 230 1.69 -21.05 0.25
C ASN A 230 1.75 -19.51 0.24
N LEU A 231 2.65 -18.93 -0.54
CA LEU A 231 2.79 -17.47 -0.68
C LEU A 231 1.58 -16.83 -1.35
N GLY A 232 1.04 -17.47 -2.41
CA GLY A 232 -0.15 -16.99 -3.11
C GLY A 232 -1.35 -16.88 -2.17
N ARG A 233 -1.63 -17.90 -1.36
CA ARG A 233 -2.69 -17.87 -0.34
C ARG A 233 -2.44 -16.80 0.72
N MET A 234 -1.20 -16.69 1.19
CA MET A 234 -0.83 -15.70 2.22
C MET A 234 -1.01 -14.26 1.72
N ILE A 235 -0.65 -13.99 0.47
CA ILE A 235 -0.82 -12.68 -0.19
C ILE A 235 -2.30 -12.40 -0.44
N GLU A 236 -3.05 -13.37 -0.98
CA GLU A 236 -4.48 -13.25 -1.25
C GLU A 236 -5.26 -12.91 0.03
N ASP A 237 -5.05 -13.66 1.11
CA ASP A 237 -5.68 -13.41 2.42
C ASP A 237 -5.32 -12.02 2.96
N MET A 238 -4.06 -11.59 2.77
CA MET A 238 -3.58 -10.29 3.24
C MET A 238 -4.20 -9.14 2.44
N GLU A 239 -4.23 -9.22 1.11
CA GLU A 239 -4.88 -8.22 0.26
C GLU A 239 -6.37 -8.10 0.56
N ILE A 240 -7.08 -9.21 0.74
CA ILE A 240 -8.51 -9.20 1.08
C ILE A 240 -8.74 -8.46 2.41
N LYS A 241 -7.94 -8.75 3.43
CA LYS A 241 -8.04 -8.09 4.74
C LYS A 241 -7.73 -6.59 4.63
N MET A 242 -6.64 -6.23 3.96
CA MET A 242 -6.25 -4.82 3.78
C MET A 242 -7.29 -4.05 2.97
N ARG A 243 -7.84 -4.63 1.90
CA ARG A 243 -8.92 -4.01 1.11
C ARG A 243 -10.15 -3.74 1.96
N ASN A 244 -10.58 -4.69 2.77
CA ASN A 244 -11.74 -4.51 3.66
C ASN A 244 -11.47 -3.40 4.70
N LEU A 245 -10.27 -3.36 5.27
CA LEU A 245 -9.86 -2.29 6.20
C LEU A 245 -9.78 -0.93 5.51
N LEU A 246 -9.22 -0.86 4.31
CA LEU A 246 -9.18 0.37 3.52
C LEU A 246 -10.59 0.86 3.22
N GLN A 247 -11.51 -0.06 2.90
CA GLN A 247 -12.91 0.29 2.68
C GLN A 247 -13.56 0.88 3.95
N GLU A 248 -13.33 0.27 5.11
CA GLU A 248 -13.85 0.75 6.40
C GLU A 248 -13.25 2.11 6.80
N VAL A 249 -11.93 2.25 6.73
CA VAL A 249 -11.23 3.50 7.10
C VAL A 249 -11.64 4.61 6.14
N TYR A 250 -11.53 4.41 4.83
CA TYR A 250 -11.77 5.48 3.87
C TYR A 250 -13.24 5.83 3.64
N PHE A 251 -14.16 4.88 3.75
CA PHE A 251 -15.58 5.12 3.43
C PHE A 251 -16.55 5.01 4.61
N SER A 252 -16.12 4.50 5.77
CA SER A 252 -16.97 4.42 6.97
C SER A 252 -16.47 5.35 8.08
N SER A 253 -15.35 5.03 8.73
CA SER A 253 -14.96 5.68 9.99
C SER A 253 -14.28 7.03 9.78
N THR A 254 -13.35 7.15 8.82
CA THR A 254 -12.72 8.44 8.52
C THR A 254 -13.63 9.32 7.68
N TRP A 255 -14.62 8.79 6.94
CA TRP A 255 -15.63 9.65 6.31
C TRP A 255 -16.58 10.25 7.34
N GLU A 256 -17.07 9.49 8.32
CA GLU A 256 -17.84 10.06 9.43
C GLU A 256 -16.99 11.03 10.25
N GLU A 257 -15.77 10.67 10.65
CA GLU A 257 -14.89 11.58 11.40
C GLU A 257 -14.43 12.79 10.58
N THR A 258 -14.11 12.66 9.29
CA THR A 258 -13.73 13.79 8.43
C THR A 258 -14.94 14.66 8.12
N LYS A 259 -16.12 14.07 7.92
CA LYS A 259 -17.37 14.82 7.78
C LYS A 259 -17.71 15.53 9.09
N ASP A 260 -17.48 14.92 10.24
CA ASP A 260 -17.69 15.53 11.55
C ASP A 260 -16.63 16.59 11.88
N ILE A 261 -15.37 16.39 11.49
CA ILE A 261 -14.29 17.39 11.60
C ILE A 261 -14.61 18.57 10.66
N VAL A 262 -14.95 18.33 9.40
CA VAL A 262 -15.32 19.39 8.46
C VAL A 262 -16.61 20.09 8.89
N SER A 263 -17.60 19.33 9.36
CA SER A 263 -18.87 19.85 9.88
C SER A 263 -18.72 20.56 11.22
N SER A 264 -17.71 20.25 12.03
CA SER A 264 -17.41 20.97 13.27
C SER A 264 -16.59 22.23 13.00
N LEU A 265 -15.68 22.21 12.02
CA LEU A 265 -14.94 23.38 11.56
C LEU A 265 -15.86 24.41 10.89
N ARG A 266 -16.85 23.95 10.12
CA ARG A 266 -17.87 24.81 9.50
C ARG A 266 -19.20 24.10 9.46
N SER A 267 -20.01 24.31 10.49
CA SER A 267 -21.34 23.72 10.55
C SER A 267 -22.25 24.30 9.47
N THR A 268 -22.95 23.43 8.76
CA THR A 268 -24.02 23.84 7.84
C THR A 268 -25.26 24.32 8.60
N VAL A 269 -25.39 23.91 9.86
CA VAL A 269 -26.44 24.31 10.79
C VAL A 269 -25.87 25.38 11.70
N GLY A 270 -26.52 26.53 11.81
CA GLY A 270 -26.07 27.59 12.69
C GLY A 270 -26.04 27.13 14.16
N TYR A 271 -25.05 27.59 14.93
CA TYR A 271 -24.86 27.21 16.33
C TYR A 271 -26.15 27.37 17.18
N GLY A 272 -26.97 28.38 16.85
CA GLY A 272 -28.26 28.62 17.50
C GLY A 272 -29.32 27.54 17.23
N GLU A 273 -29.31 26.91 16.06
CA GLU A 273 -30.24 25.84 15.71
C GLU A 273 -29.80 24.49 16.29
N GLN A 274 -28.49 24.26 16.41
CA GLN A 274 -27.94 23.12 17.14
C GLN A 274 -28.27 23.19 18.63
N ASN A 275 -28.14 24.36 19.26
CA ASN A 275 -28.57 24.58 20.64
C ASN A 275 -30.08 24.39 20.83
N LYS A 276 -30.91 24.83 19.87
CA LYS A 276 -32.36 24.57 19.89
C LYS A 276 -32.68 23.08 19.79
N ARG A 277 -31.97 22.33 18.95
CA ARG A 277 -32.12 20.86 18.85
C ARG A 277 -31.72 20.16 20.14
N MET A 278 -30.62 20.57 20.78
CA MET A 278 -30.22 20.03 22.08
C MET A 278 -31.23 20.34 23.18
N ALA A 279 -31.79 21.56 23.20
CA ALA A 279 -32.85 21.92 24.14
C ALA A 279 -34.13 21.08 23.92
N LEU A 280 -34.56 20.92 22.66
CA LEU A 280 -35.70 20.07 22.29
C LEU A 280 -35.47 18.60 22.66
N GLN A 281 -34.26 18.07 22.47
CA GLN A 281 -33.91 16.72 22.91
C GLN A 281 -33.96 16.59 24.44
N GLY A 282 -33.48 17.59 25.18
CA GLY A 282 -33.59 17.63 26.64
C GLY A 282 -35.04 17.64 27.12
N GLU A 283 -35.90 18.43 26.49
CA GLU A 283 -37.35 18.45 26.77
C GLU A 283 -38.03 17.12 26.44
N LEU A 284 -37.70 16.49 25.32
CA LEU A 284 -38.21 15.18 24.93
C LEU A 284 -37.81 14.08 25.93
N VAL A 285 -36.54 14.07 26.37
CA VAL A 285 -36.06 13.13 27.40
C VAL A 285 -36.74 13.39 28.74
N GLY A 286 -36.98 14.66 29.10
CA GLY A 286 -37.76 15.05 30.27
C GLY A 286 -39.21 14.54 30.21
N LEU A 287 -39.88 14.70 29.07
CA LEU A 287 -41.24 14.22 28.83
C LEU A 287 -41.36 12.69 28.85
N LEU A 288 -40.37 11.98 28.29
CA LEU A 288 -40.32 10.52 28.31
C LEU A 288 -40.10 9.98 29.74
N ARG A 289 -39.23 10.62 30.53
CA ARG A 289 -39.06 10.30 31.96
C ARG A 289 -40.33 10.59 32.77
N GLY A 290 -41.00 11.71 32.49
CA GLY A 290 -42.28 12.06 33.13
C GLY A 290 -43.41 11.08 32.80
N LYS A 291 -43.47 10.58 31.56
CA LYS A 291 -44.44 9.54 31.14
C LYS A 291 -44.23 8.22 31.87
N ASN A 292 -42.97 7.79 32.03
CA ASN A 292 -42.65 6.56 32.75
C ASN A 292 -42.97 6.66 34.26
N ALA A 293 -42.80 7.83 34.87
CA ALA A 293 -43.18 8.08 36.26
C ALA A 293 -44.72 8.08 36.46
N ALA A 294 -45.48 8.61 35.50
CA ALA A 294 -46.95 8.61 35.54
C ALA A 294 -47.57 7.21 35.34
N GLN A 295 -46.93 6.34 34.56
CA GLN A 295 -47.33 4.93 34.41
C GLN A 295 -46.99 4.08 35.64
N ALA A 296 -45.91 4.38 36.38
CA ALA A 296 -45.58 3.69 37.62
C ALA A 296 -46.51 4.06 38.79
N GLY A 297 -47.04 5.30 38.82
CA GLY A 297 -47.96 5.77 39.87
C GLY A 297 -49.42 5.30 39.73
N SER A 298 -49.81 4.74 38.58
CA SER A 298 -51.19 4.27 38.31
C SER A 298 -51.39 2.76 38.53
N GLY A 299 -50.36 2.04 38.98
CA GLY A 299 -50.40 0.59 39.27
C GLY A 299 -50.66 0.20 40.73
N LEU A 300 -50.89 1.17 41.64
CA LEU A 300 -51.14 0.94 43.06
C LEU A 300 -52.55 1.41 43.45
N SER A 301 -53.57 0.82 42.84
CA SER A 301 -54.94 0.87 43.36
C SER A 301 -55.72 -0.36 42.87
N VAL A 302 -55.49 -1.49 43.53
CA VAL A 302 -56.44 -2.60 43.66
C VAL A 302 -56.34 -3.12 45.08
#